data_AF-A0ABD1E0P0-F1
#
_entry.id   AF-A0ABD1E0P0-F1
#
_cell.length_a   1.000
_cell.length_b   1.000
_cell.length_c   1.000
_cell.angle_alpha   90.00
_cell.angle_beta   90.00
_cell.angle_gamma   90.00
#
_symmetry.space_group_name_H-M   'P 1'
#
loop_
_entity.id
_entity.type
_entity.pdbx_description
1 polymer ?
#
loop_
_entity_poly.entity_id
_entity_poly.type
_entity_poly.pdbx_seq_one_letter_code
_entity_poly.pdbx_strand_id
1 'polypeptide(L)'
;MESYEREIKYLTDLYDSIPSDEEIDFPEEPESDLEDLFSNHSTDTEQENASDLDDVHGLEEQTEDEPDRRLYYFGKDGKKWRKFVSTRNIRTRQENIISHLPGAISEGKKAITSVDSWNLIFDNIVNLVVSYTNLYIQKVFENYKDQYDVRLTSKEEMKAFLGLLYLSRIEKG
;
A
#
# COMPACT_ATOMS: atom_id res chain seq x y z
N MET A 1 27.77 -18.88 29.14
CA MET A 1 27.36 -17.97 28.05
C MET A 1 26.99 -18.84 26.87
N GLU A 2 25.70 -18.91 26.60
CA GLU A 2 25.11 -19.78 25.59
C GLU A 2 25.59 -19.34 24.19
N SER A 3 25.61 -20.26 23.21
CA SER A 3 26.20 -19.99 21.87
C SER A 3 25.57 -18.77 21.19
N TYR A 4 24.27 -18.59 21.36
CA TYR A 4 23.51 -17.48 20.79
C TYR A 4 23.88 -16.12 21.41
N GLU A 5 24.18 -16.08 22.71
CA GLU A 5 24.54 -14.83 23.40
C GLU A 5 25.87 -14.28 22.87
N ARG A 6 26.77 -15.17 22.45
CA ARG A 6 28.05 -14.79 21.82
C ARG A 6 27.86 -14.25 20.41
N GLU A 7 26.97 -14.85 19.63
CA GLU A 7 26.66 -14.39 18.27
C GLU A 7 25.96 -13.04 18.29
N ILE A 8 24.99 -12.84 19.17
CA ILE A 8 24.30 -11.54 19.33
C ILE A 8 25.31 -10.45 19.69
N LYS A 9 26.18 -10.71 20.68
CA LYS A 9 27.20 -9.74 21.09
C LYS A 9 28.15 -9.39 19.95
N TYR A 10 28.59 -10.38 19.17
CA TYR A 10 29.45 -10.17 18.02
C TYR A 10 28.81 -9.27 16.95
N LEU A 11 27.52 -9.48 16.66
CA LEU A 11 26.79 -8.67 15.69
C LEU A 11 26.59 -7.22 16.17
N THR A 12 26.31 -7.02 17.46
CA THR A 12 26.18 -5.68 18.05
C THR A 12 27.50 -4.92 17.97
N ASP A 13 28.61 -5.54 18.37
CA ASP A 13 29.94 -4.91 18.32
C ASP A 13 30.34 -4.55 16.87
N LEU A 14 29.94 -5.36 15.89
CA LEU A 14 30.20 -5.09 14.47
C LEU A 14 29.40 -3.88 13.98
N TYR A 15 28.12 -3.77 14.34
CA TYR A 15 27.27 -2.65 13.93
C TYR A 15 27.78 -1.31 14.46
N ASP A 16 28.19 -1.28 15.72
CA ASP A 16 28.73 -0.07 16.35
C ASP A 16 30.12 0.34 15.82
N SER A 17 30.82 -0.58 15.16
CA SER A 17 32.13 -0.33 14.55
C SER A 17 32.07 0.30 13.15
N ILE A 18 30.89 0.35 12.52
CA ILE A 18 30.71 0.96 11.20
C ILE A 18 30.58 2.49 11.39
N PRO A 19 31.48 3.30 10.82
CA PRO A 19 31.34 4.75 10.88
C PRO A 19 30.05 5.20 10.17
N SER A 20 29.22 5.94 10.90
CA SER A 20 28.09 6.69 10.36
C SER A 20 28.64 7.87 9.55
N ASP A 21 28.20 8.00 8.30
CA ASP A 21 28.56 9.01 7.29
C ASP A 21 29.79 8.73 6.41
N GLU A 22 29.56 7.97 5.34
CA GLU A 22 30.07 8.36 4.03
C GLU A 22 28.85 8.71 3.15
N GLU A 23 28.74 9.97 2.72
CA GLU A 23 27.80 10.39 1.68
C GLU A 23 28.17 9.67 0.38
N ILE A 24 27.47 8.59 0.08
CA ILE A 24 27.57 7.91 -1.21
C ILE A 24 26.88 8.79 -2.25
N ASP A 25 27.66 9.45 -3.09
CA ASP A 25 27.18 10.21 -4.24
C ASP A 25 26.62 9.24 -5.29
N PHE A 26 25.29 9.09 -5.29
CA PHE A 26 24.59 8.27 -6.27
C PHE A 26 24.51 9.03 -7.60
N PRO A 27 24.97 8.46 -8.73
CA PRO A 27 24.79 9.09 -10.03
C PRO A 27 23.29 9.22 -10.35
N GLU A 28 22.87 10.41 -10.77
CA GLU A 28 21.49 10.72 -11.21
C GLU A 28 21.05 9.71 -12.29
N GLU A 29 20.03 8.90 -11.97
CA GLU A 29 19.32 8.08 -12.96
C GLU A 29 18.45 8.98 -13.85
N PRO A 30 18.30 8.67 -15.15
CA PRO A 30 17.43 9.45 -16.02
C PRO A 30 15.97 9.28 -15.59
N GLU A 31 15.27 10.41 -15.44
CA GLU A 31 13.84 10.49 -15.15
C GLU A 31 13.05 9.59 -16.12
N SER A 32 12.48 8.49 -15.60
CA SER A 32 11.45 7.75 -16.32
C SER A 32 10.12 8.45 -16.06
N ASP A 33 9.43 8.86 -17.13
CA ASP A 33 8.07 9.40 -17.13
C ASP A 33 7.10 8.50 -16.34
N LEU A 34 6.96 8.77 -15.04
CA LEU A 34 5.86 8.31 -14.20
C LEU A 34 4.80 9.41 -14.20
N GLU A 35 4.17 9.62 -15.36
CA GLU A 35 2.92 10.36 -15.39
C GLU A 35 1.80 9.53 -14.78
N ASP A 36 1.08 10.18 -13.87
CA ASP A 36 -0.28 9.85 -13.40
C ASP A 36 -0.40 8.99 -12.12
N LEU A 37 0.01 9.57 -10.99
CA LEU A 37 -0.37 9.11 -9.64
C LEU A 37 -0.84 10.25 -8.72
N PHE A 38 -1.44 11.31 -9.29
CA PHE A 38 -2.16 12.31 -8.51
C PHE A 38 -3.57 11.81 -8.18
N SER A 39 -3.67 11.00 -7.13
CA SER A 39 -4.94 10.74 -6.46
C SER A 39 -5.35 11.98 -5.67
N ASN A 40 -6.23 12.81 -6.25
CA ASN A 40 -6.87 13.92 -5.56
C ASN A 40 -7.82 13.38 -4.49
N HIS A 41 -7.28 13.19 -3.30
CA HIS A 41 -8.02 12.84 -2.10
C HIS A 41 -8.97 13.98 -1.71
N SER A 42 -10.27 13.75 -1.85
CA SER A 42 -11.31 14.47 -1.11
C SER A 42 -12.08 13.43 -0.31
N THR A 43 -11.67 13.27 0.95
CA THR A 43 -12.46 12.59 1.97
C THR A 43 -13.70 13.42 2.24
N ASP A 44 -14.88 12.84 1.99
CA ASP A 44 -16.08 13.24 2.72
C ASP A 44 -16.80 11.96 3.15
N THR A 45 -16.98 11.84 4.46
CA THR A 45 -17.45 10.63 5.13
C THR A 45 -18.87 10.89 5.57
N GLU A 46 -19.86 10.43 4.80
CA GLU A 46 -21.26 10.44 5.21
C GLU A 46 -21.71 8.98 5.36
N GLN A 47 -21.63 8.52 6.60
CA GLN A 47 -22.06 7.20 7.03
C GLN A 47 -23.59 7.22 7.20
N GLU A 48 -24.33 6.68 6.23
CA GLU A 48 -25.79 6.53 6.35
C GLU A 48 -26.15 5.08 6.70
N ASN A 49 -26.40 4.84 7.99
CA ASN A 49 -27.11 3.65 8.47
C ASN A 49 -28.55 3.71 7.95
N ALA A 50 -28.88 2.87 6.97
CA ALA A 50 -30.26 2.65 6.55
C ALA A 50 -30.95 1.71 7.54
N SER A 51 -31.62 2.26 8.55
CA SER A 51 -32.66 1.53 9.28
C SER A 51 -33.93 1.50 8.43
N ASP A 52 -34.32 0.29 8.03
CA ASP A 52 -35.59 -0.03 7.37
C ASP A 52 -36.79 0.59 8.09
N LEU A 53 -37.56 1.41 7.37
CA LEU A 53 -38.97 1.65 7.66
C LEU A 53 -39.74 1.64 6.34
N ASP A 54 -40.11 0.43 5.92
CA ASP A 54 -41.21 0.15 5.02
C ASP A 54 -42.53 0.56 5.70
N ASP A 55 -43.03 1.77 5.46
CA ASP A 55 -44.48 2.02 5.54
C ASP A 55 -44.90 3.35 4.90
N VAL A 56 -45.31 3.34 3.64
CA VAL A 56 -46.36 4.26 3.14
C VAL A 56 -47.18 3.54 2.07
N HIS A 57 -48.05 2.63 2.51
CA HIS A 57 -49.18 2.19 1.70
C HIS A 57 -50.30 3.23 1.78
N GLY A 58 -50.67 3.81 0.63
CA GLY A 58 -51.96 4.48 0.43
C GLY A 58 -51.91 6.01 0.46
N LEU A 59 -52.26 6.61 -0.68
CA LEU A 59 -53.24 7.69 -0.85
C LEU A 59 -53.11 8.24 -2.28
N GLU A 60 -53.65 7.51 -3.25
CA GLU A 60 -54.08 8.08 -4.52
C GLU A 60 -55.54 8.48 -4.38
N GLU A 61 -55.82 9.76 -4.15
CA GLU A 61 -57.09 10.34 -4.58
C GLU A 61 -56.90 11.82 -4.90
N GLN A 62 -57.18 12.15 -6.16
CA GLN A 62 -57.05 13.47 -6.75
C GLN A 62 -58.14 14.41 -6.20
N THR A 63 -57.74 15.59 -5.74
CA THR A 63 -58.57 16.79 -5.87
C THR A 63 -57.70 17.91 -6.42
N GLU A 64 -58.26 18.63 -7.39
CA GLU A 64 -57.64 19.74 -8.10
C GLU A 64 -57.46 20.96 -7.16
N ASP A 65 -56.38 21.72 -7.39
CA ASP A 65 -56.11 23.07 -6.88
C ASP A 65 -55.49 23.33 -5.48
N GLU A 66 -54.73 22.39 -4.89
CA GLU A 66 -53.67 22.79 -3.94
C GLU A 66 -52.33 22.10 -4.25
N PRO A 67 -51.20 22.83 -4.33
CA PRO A 67 -49.90 22.20 -4.50
C PRO A 67 -49.62 21.36 -3.27
N ASP A 68 -49.33 20.08 -3.48
CA ASP A 68 -49.13 19.06 -2.44
C ASP A 68 -48.05 19.46 -1.41
N ARG A 69 -48.46 20.24 -0.40
CA ARG A 69 -47.60 20.73 0.69
C ARG A 69 -47.13 19.61 1.60
N ARG A 70 -47.70 18.41 1.47
CA ARG A 70 -47.27 17.24 2.22
C ARG A 70 -45.96 16.71 1.66
N LEU A 71 -45.80 16.70 0.35
CA LEU A 71 -44.60 16.18 -0.33
C LEU A 71 -43.46 17.18 -0.52
N TYR A 72 -43.71 18.49 -0.42
CA TYR A 72 -42.71 19.54 -0.70
C TYR A 72 -42.63 20.65 0.36
N TYR A 73 -41.43 21.18 0.58
CA TYR A 73 -41.18 22.48 1.23
C TYR A 73 -41.17 23.59 0.17
N PHE A 74 -41.60 24.79 0.53
CA PHE A 74 -41.62 25.96 -0.36
C PHE A 74 -40.76 27.08 0.22
N GLY A 75 -39.76 27.52 -0.55
CA GLY A 75 -38.93 28.67 -0.23
C GLY A 75 -39.62 29.98 -0.65
N LYS A 76 -39.21 31.09 -0.03
CA LYS A 76 -39.74 32.44 -0.33
C LYS A 76 -39.54 32.86 -1.79
N ASP A 77 -38.52 32.30 -2.45
CA ASP A 77 -38.19 32.55 -3.86
C ASP A 77 -39.02 31.70 -4.83
N GLY A 78 -40.06 31.01 -4.35
CA GLY A 78 -40.89 30.11 -5.16
C GLY A 78 -40.24 28.76 -5.47
N LYS A 79 -39.03 28.49 -4.98
CA LYS A 79 -38.36 27.19 -5.12
C LYS A 79 -39.04 26.14 -4.25
N LYS A 80 -39.31 24.95 -4.83
CA LYS A 80 -39.87 23.80 -4.11
C LYS A 80 -38.82 22.73 -3.87
N TRP A 81 -38.82 22.12 -2.68
CA TRP A 81 -37.90 21.07 -2.26
C TRP A 81 -38.69 19.83 -1.86
N ARG A 82 -38.43 18.67 -2.43
CA ARG A 82 -39.14 17.43 -2.07
C ARG A 82 -38.70 16.97 -0.68
N LYS A 83 -39.64 16.62 0.20
CA LYS A 83 -39.34 16.17 1.57
C LYS A 83 -38.76 14.77 1.63
N PHE A 84 -39.10 13.94 0.65
CA PHE A 84 -38.70 12.54 0.58
C PHE A 84 -37.78 12.33 -0.62
N VAL A 85 -36.77 11.48 -0.46
CA VAL A 85 -35.90 11.07 -1.55
C VAL A 85 -36.78 10.37 -2.60
N SER A 86 -36.71 10.82 -3.86
CA SER A 86 -37.38 10.15 -4.97
C SER A 86 -36.93 8.70 -5.04
N THR A 87 -37.86 7.75 -5.24
CA THR A 87 -37.52 6.34 -5.49
C THR A 87 -36.49 6.26 -6.62
N ARG A 88 -35.27 5.84 -6.29
CA ARG A 88 -34.16 5.73 -7.24
C ARG A 88 -34.31 4.44 -8.05
N ASN A 89 -35.33 4.36 -8.92
CA ASN A 89 -35.35 3.36 -10.00
C ASN A 89 -34.48 3.83 -11.17
N ILE A 90 -33.24 4.19 -10.88
CA ILE A 90 -32.28 4.69 -11.87
C ILE A 90 -31.12 3.71 -11.87
N ARG A 91 -30.76 3.21 -13.07
CA ARG A 91 -29.56 2.40 -13.25
C ARG A 91 -28.35 3.21 -12.77
N THR A 92 -27.47 2.60 -11.99
CA THR A 92 -26.14 3.17 -11.72
C THR A 92 -25.52 3.62 -13.04
N ARG A 93 -24.93 4.82 -13.06
CA ARG A 93 -24.29 5.36 -14.27
C ARG A 93 -23.22 4.39 -14.77
N GLN A 94 -22.92 4.43 -16.07
CA GLN A 94 -21.89 3.54 -16.66
C GLN A 94 -20.48 3.85 -16.14
N GLU A 95 -20.29 5.04 -15.60
CA GLU A 95 -19.14 5.47 -14.81
C GLU A 95 -19.47 5.26 -13.32
N ASN A 96 -18.53 4.70 -12.55
CA ASN A 96 -18.69 4.21 -11.16
C ASN A 96 -19.28 2.80 -11.00
N ILE A 97 -19.03 1.91 -11.96
CA ILE A 97 -19.15 0.48 -11.72
C ILE A 97 -17.88 0.03 -10.99
N ILE A 98 -18.00 -0.34 -9.71
CA ILE A 98 -16.92 -1.03 -8.99
C ILE A 98 -16.78 -2.42 -9.62
N SER A 99 -15.92 -2.54 -10.63
CA SER A 99 -15.69 -3.79 -11.36
C SER A 99 -14.73 -4.73 -10.63
N HIS A 100 -13.86 -4.17 -9.79
CA HIS A 100 -12.87 -4.92 -9.02
C HIS A 100 -12.99 -4.58 -7.54
N LEU A 101 -13.18 -5.61 -6.72
CA LEU A 101 -13.11 -5.46 -5.27
C LEU A 101 -11.66 -5.25 -4.86
N PRO A 102 -11.39 -4.41 -3.85
CA PRO A 102 -10.06 -4.28 -3.27
C PRO A 102 -9.61 -5.61 -2.68
N GLY A 103 -8.42 -6.06 -3.04
CA GLY A 103 -7.84 -7.30 -2.54
C GLY A 103 -6.65 -7.79 -3.36
N ALA A 104 -5.95 -8.81 -2.86
CA ALA A 104 -4.84 -9.43 -3.58
C ALA A 104 -5.33 -10.02 -4.91
N ILE A 105 -4.59 -9.75 -5.99
CA ILE A 105 -4.95 -10.16 -7.35
C ILE A 105 -4.01 -11.30 -7.79
N SER A 106 -4.53 -12.26 -8.57
CA SER A 106 -3.74 -13.29 -9.26
C SER A 106 -2.81 -14.09 -8.34
N GLU A 107 -1.49 -14.03 -8.55
CA GLU A 107 -0.47 -14.72 -7.77
C GLU A 107 -0.46 -14.29 -6.30
N GLY A 108 -0.83 -13.04 -5.99
CA GLY A 108 -0.99 -12.57 -4.62
C GLY A 108 -2.08 -13.31 -3.84
N LYS A 109 -3.05 -13.95 -4.51
CA LYS A 109 -4.06 -14.79 -3.83
C LYS A 109 -3.51 -16.15 -3.41
N LYS A 110 -2.44 -16.62 -4.04
CA LYS A 110 -1.83 -17.93 -3.76
C LYS A 110 -0.79 -17.85 -2.65
N ALA A 111 -0.30 -16.65 -2.33
CA ALA A 111 0.62 -16.43 -1.22
C ALA A 111 -0.13 -16.54 0.11
N ILE A 112 0.03 -17.68 0.79
CA ILE A 112 -0.60 -17.96 2.09
C ILE A 112 0.31 -17.47 3.22
N THR A 113 1.62 -17.59 3.05
CA THR A 113 2.59 -17.19 4.07
C THR A 113 3.13 -15.78 3.81
N SER A 114 3.62 -15.14 4.88
CA SER A 114 4.32 -13.85 4.78
C SER A 114 5.57 -13.96 3.92
N VAL A 115 6.26 -15.10 3.97
CA VAL A 115 7.45 -15.38 3.16
C VAL A 115 7.10 -15.49 1.68
N ASP A 116 6.00 -16.15 1.33
CA ASP A 116 5.55 -16.24 -0.07
C ASP A 116 5.21 -14.85 -0.63
N SER A 117 4.50 -14.05 0.16
CA SER A 117 4.16 -12.66 -0.20
C SER A 117 5.41 -11.82 -0.38
N TRP A 118 6.38 -11.97 0.53
CA TRP A 118 7.66 -11.27 0.45
C TRP A 118 8.46 -11.68 -0.79
N ASN A 119 8.53 -12.98 -1.10
CA ASN A 119 9.23 -13.47 -2.29
C ASN A 119 8.58 -12.96 -3.59
N LEU A 120 7.24 -12.84 -3.64
CA LEU A 120 6.57 -12.26 -4.82
C LEU A 120 7.02 -10.82 -5.12
N ILE A 121 7.37 -10.05 -4.09
CA ILE A 121 7.79 -8.65 -4.22
C ILE A 121 9.30 -8.56 -4.44
N PHE A 122 10.08 -9.26 -3.63
CA PHE A 122 11.52 -9.01 -3.49
C PHE A 122 12.42 -10.03 -4.16
N ASP A 123 11.93 -11.21 -4.57
CA ASP A 123 12.84 -12.27 -5.03
C ASP A 123 13.64 -11.88 -6.28
N ASN A 124 12.98 -11.22 -7.24
CA ASN A 124 13.64 -10.68 -8.44
C ASN A 124 14.61 -9.55 -8.10
N ILE A 125 14.24 -8.67 -7.17
CA ILE A 125 15.07 -7.54 -6.73
C ILE A 125 16.34 -8.08 -6.07
N VAL A 126 16.21 -9.07 -5.18
CA VAL A 126 17.36 -9.70 -4.51
C VAL A 126 18.29 -10.35 -5.54
N ASN A 127 17.75 -11.05 -6.55
CA ASN A 127 18.59 -11.63 -7.61
C ASN A 127 19.37 -10.54 -8.36
N LEU A 128 18.73 -9.40 -8.63
CA LEU A 128 19.36 -8.27 -9.31
C LEU A 128 20.50 -7.69 -8.47
N VAL A 129 20.22 -7.38 -7.19
CA VAL A 129 21.22 -6.85 -6.24
C VAL A 129 22.40 -7.80 -6.12
N VAL A 130 22.18 -9.11 -5.94
CA VAL A 130 23.26 -10.10 -5.85
C VAL A 130 24.12 -10.09 -7.11
N SER A 131 23.53 -10.01 -8.30
CA SER A 131 24.29 -10.01 -9.55
C SER A 131 25.18 -8.78 -9.70
N TYR A 132 24.68 -7.58 -9.39
CA TYR A 132 25.46 -6.35 -9.44
C TYR A 132 26.49 -6.26 -8.32
N THR A 133 26.16 -6.70 -7.11
CA THR A 133 27.12 -6.76 -6.00
C THR A 133 28.27 -7.69 -6.36
N ASN A 134 28.00 -8.86 -6.93
CA ASN A 134 29.05 -9.78 -7.38
C ASN A 134 29.91 -9.20 -8.51
N LEU A 135 29.33 -8.47 -9.45
CA LEU A 135 30.08 -7.74 -10.47
C LEU A 135 30.99 -6.67 -9.85
N TYR A 136 30.54 -5.99 -8.81
CA TYR A 136 31.34 -5.00 -8.09
C TYR A 136 32.48 -5.67 -7.31
N ILE A 137 32.18 -6.74 -6.56
CA ILE A 137 33.16 -7.54 -5.82
C ILE A 137 34.30 -7.99 -6.75
N GLN A 138 33.97 -8.47 -7.95
CA GLN A 138 34.97 -8.86 -8.94
C GLN A 138 35.90 -7.71 -9.37
N LYS A 139 35.39 -6.48 -9.48
CA LYS A 139 36.20 -5.31 -9.84
C LYS A 139 37.16 -4.90 -8.74
N VAL A 140 36.73 -5.00 -7.47
CA VAL A 140 37.56 -4.57 -6.33
C VAL A 140 38.46 -5.71 -5.83
N PHE A 141 38.22 -6.96 -6.23
CA PHE A 141 38.98 -8.14 -5.82
C PHE A 141 40.50 -7.97 -5.90
N GLU A 142 41.01 -7.35 -6.96
CA GLU A 142 42.45 -7.13 -7.16
C GLU A 142 43.08 -6.15 -6.15
N ASN A 143 42.26 -5.31 -5.51
CA ASN A 143 42.73 -4.31 -4.54
C ASN A 143 42.92 -4.89 -3.13
N TYR A 144 42.43 -6.10 -2.87
CA TYR A 144 42.51 -6.73 -1.55
C TYR A 144 43.67 -7.72 -1.45
N LYS A 145 44.40 -7.66 -0.33
CA LYS A 145 45.54 -8.55 -0.05
C LYS A 145 45.11 -9.95 0.34
N ASP A 146 43.95 -10.08 0.98
CA ASP A 146 43.37 -11.34 1.39
C ASP A 146 42.10 -11.61 0.58
N GLN A 147 42.10 -12.71 -0.16
CA GLN A 147 40.98 -13.13 -1.01
C GLN A 147 39.85 -13.75 -0.19
N TYR A 148 40.09 -14.11 1.08
CA TYR A 148 39.05 -14.60 1.97
C TYR A 148 38.02 -13.53 2.35
N ASP A 149 38.45 -12.26 2.41
CA ASP A 149 37.59 -11.14 2.78
C ASP A 149 36.67 -10.68 1.62
N VAL A 150 36.90 -11.20 0.41
CA VAL A 150 36.24 -10.75 -0.83
C VAL A 150 35.59 -11.93 -1.54
N ARG A 151 34.64 -12.57 -0.85
CA ARG A 151 33.84 -13.64 -1.43
C ARG A 151 32.63 -13.10 -2.16
N LEU A 152 32.21 -13.81 -3.20
CA LEU A 152 30.95 -13.55 -3.88
C LEU A 152 29.79 -13.77 -2.92
N THR A 153 28.80 -12.91 -2.99
CA THR A 153 27.59 -12.97 -2.19
C THR A 153 26.58 -13.93 -2.80
N SER A 154 25.90 -14.69 -1.95
CA SER A 154 24.78 -15.56 -2.34
C SER A 154 23.42 -14.90 -2.13
N LYS A 155 22.38 -15.50 -2.73
CA LYS A 155 20.99 -15.09 -2.51
C LYS A 155 20.57 -15.30 -1.06
N GLU A 156 21.00 -16.38 -0.42
CA GLU A 156 20.71 -16.65 0.99
C GLU A 156 21.38 -15.61 1.90
N GLU A 157 22.63 -15.25 1.62
CA GLU A 157 23.37 -14.23 2.39
C GLU A 157 22.69 -12.86 2.28
N MET A 158 22.26 -12.47 1.08
CA MET A 158 21.52 -11.21 0.89
C MET A 158 20.16 -11.23 1.59
N LYS A 159 19.44 -12.37 1.56
CA LYS A 159 18.18 -12.52 2.33
C LYS A 159 18.43 -12.47 3.84
N ALA A 160 19.51 -13.07 4.33
CA ALA A 160 19.89 -13.02 5.74
C ALA A 160 20.23 -11.58 6.18
N PHE A 161 20.98 -10.85 5.35
CA PHE A 161 21.28 -9.43 5.57
C PHE A 161 20.01 -8.58 5.66
N LEU A 162 19.06 -8.74 4.73
CA LEU A 162 17.76 -8.05 4.81
C LEU A 162 16.97 -8.46 6.06
N GLY A 163 17.08 -9.72 6.49
CA GLY A 163 16.52 -10.20 7.75
C GLY A 163 17.08 -9.45 8.96
N LEU A 164 18.40 -9.23 9.00
CA LEU A 164 19.04 -8.40 10.04
C LEU A 164 18.53 -6.97 10.02
N LEU A 165 18.32 -6.37 8.84
CA LEU A 165 17.74 -5.03 8.73
C LEU A 165 16.31 -4.98 9.29
N TYR A 166 15.49 -5.99 9.03
CA TYR A 166 14.15 -6.06 9.63
C TYR A 166 14.19 -6.19 11.15
N LEU A 167 15.13 -6.96 11.69
CA LEU A 167 15.31 -7.10 13.14
C LEU A 167 15.85 -5.82 13.78
N SER A 168 16.76 -5.12 13.13
CA SER A 168 17.34 -3.85 13.62
C SER A 168 16.28 -2.77 13.87
N ARG A 169 15.16 -2.83 13.13
CA ARG A 169 14.04 -1.91 13.29
C ARG A 169 13.25 -2.15 14.58
N ILE A 170 13.31 -3.35 15.15
CA ILE A 170 12.45 -3.76 16.27
C ILE A 170 13.02 -3.29 17.63
N GLU A 171 14.32 -2.99 17.73
CA GLU A 171 14.99 -2.66 19.00
C GLU A 171 14.89 -1.18 19.44
N LYS A 172 14.01 -0.38 18.82
CA LYS A 172 13.70 0.99 19.27
C LYS A 172 12.21 1.15 19.55
N GLY A 173 11.79 0.68 20.71
CA GLY A 173 10.48 0.91 21.33
C GLY A 173 10.63 1.01 22.84
#